data_AF-A0A953FYJ7-F1
#
_entry.id   AF-A0A953FYJ7-F1
#
_cell.length_a   1.000
_cell.length_b   1.000
_cell.length_c   1.000
_cell.angle_alpha   90.00
_cell.angle_beta   90.00
_cell.angle_gamma   90.00
#
_symmetry.space_group_name_H-M   'P 1'
#
loop_
_entity.id
_entity.type
_entity.pdbx_description
1 polymer ?
#
loop_
_entity_poly.entity_id
_entity_poly.type
_entity_poly.pdbx_seq_one_letter_code
_entity_poly.pdbx_strand_id
1 'polypeptide(L)'
;MTVIITFVIGLIVSAALILIAFVVIKKQLSSSVGAEREGIISQIGQTDEELAKALAGSKRFASKGQLNTLNGQLTALKADLEKEKEGLKALEPKLDQAQKNVEEKEGYQQELKTAKEEDELKLKEISEAYGDMSSQSVALEQQLASSLKNLDAIMNDLQLTADQRAVLQELSNSLSNSGSVLRDLLMEYDSINERIGNLQLQLKDLEEEYTKLVERQLGE
;
A
#
# COMPACT_ATOMS: atom_id res chain seq x y z
N MET A 1 63.72 25.02 6.87
CA MET A 1 63.21 23.70 6.42
C MET A 1 62.17 23.12 7.40
N THR A 2 62.32 23.31 8.71
CA THR A 2 61.36 22.89 9.76
C THR A 2 60.01 23.62 9.70
N VAL A 3 59.95 24.90 9.34
CA VAL A 3 58.69 25.70 9.28
C VAL A 3 57.76 25.27 8.14
N ILE A 4 58.31 24.77 7.04
CA ILE A 4 57.51 24.31 5.88
C ILE A 4 56.91 22.93 6.16
N ILE A 5 57.64 22.05 6.87
CA ILE A 5 57.15 20.72 7.26
C ILE A 5 55.97 20.83 8.24
N THR A 6 56.00 21.77 9.20
CA THR A 6 54.88 21.97 10.14
C THR A 6 53.63 22.59 9.50
N PHE A 7 53.81 23.47 8.51
CA PHE A 7 52.70 24.09 7.78
C PHE A 7 52.01 23.10 6.82
N VAL A 8 52.80 22.21 6.20
CA VAL A 8 52.31 21.16 5.31
C VAL A 8 51.60 20.05 6.11
N ILE A 9 52.12 19.65 7.28
CA ILE A 9 51.43 18.67 8.15
C ILE A 9 50.12 19.24 8.72
N GLY A 10 50.07 20.53 9.09
CA GLY A 10 48.84 21.17 9.59
C GLY A 10 47.73 21.34 8.54
N LEU A 11 48.10 21.62 7.29
CA LEU A 11 47.15 21.71 6.16
C LEU A 11 46.69 20.34 5.66
N ILE A 12 47.56 19.33 5.67
CA ILE A 12 47.21 17.98 5.24
C ILE A 12 46.29 17.29 6.27
N VAL A 13 46.53 17.47 7.58
CA VAL A 13 45.69 16.87 8.62
C VAL A 13 44.29 17.50 8.66
N SER A 14 44.17 18.81 8.43
CA SER A 14 42.86 19.49 8.41
C SER A 14 42.04 19.15 7.15
N ALA A 15 42.66 19.09 5.97
CA ALA A 15 41.96 18.71 4.74
C ALA A 15 41.60 17.21 4.72
N ALA A 16 42.45 16.33 5.25
CA ALA A 16 42.20 14.89 5.32
C ALA A 16 41.07 14.54 6.29
N LEU A 17 40.97 15.22 7.44
CA LEU A 17 39.89 15.00 8.41
C LEU A 17 38.53 15.46 7.87
N ILE A 18 38.49 16.57 7.12
CA ILE A 18 37.26 17.06 6.47
C ILE A 18 36.81 16.11 5.35
N LEU A 19 37.74 15.59 4.54
CA LEU A 19 37.43 14.62 3.49
C LEU A 19 37.01 13.25 4.04
N ILE A 20 37.60 12.78 5.14
CA ILE A 20 37.22 11.52 5.79
C ILE A 20 35.82 11.65 6.40
N ALA A 21 35.51 12.77 7.07
CA ALA A 21 34.16 13.04 7.57
C ALA A 21 33.13 13.03 6.42
N PHE A 22 33.44 13.70 5.31
CA PHE A 22 32.53 13.78 4.16
C PHE A 22 32.31 12.44 3.44
N VAL A 23 33.35 11.59 3.34
CA VAL A 23 33.26 10.25 2.71
C VAL A 23 32.54 9.24 3.61
N VAL A 24 32.70 9.33 4.94
CA VAL A 24 32.01 8.46 5.90
C VAL A 24 30.52 8.79 5.98
N ILE A 25 30.15 10.08 5.98
CA ILE A 25 28.75 10.55 5.92
C ILE A 25 28.03 9.98 4.70
N LYS A 26 28.69 9.90 3.54
CA LYS A 26 28.08 9.42 2.29
C LYS A 26 27.90 7.90 2.23
N LYS A 27 28.67 7.12 2.99
CA LYS A 27 28.70 5.65 2.91
C LYS A 27 27.78 4.96 3.93
N GLN A 28 27.37 5.65 5.00
CA GLN A 28 26.59 5.05 6.10
C GLN A 28 25.08 5.32 6.03
N LEU A 29 24.60 6.20 5.15
CA LEU A 29 23.17 6.53 4.93
C LEU A 29 22.22 5.37 4.54
N SER A 30 22.63 4.10 4.65
CA SER A 30 21.88 2.90 4.25
C SER A 30 21.47 1.94 5.37
N SER A 31 21.74 2.20 6.66
CA SER A 31 21.20 1.37 7.76
C SER A 31 20.77 2.17 9.00
N SER A 32 19.74 1.66 9.69
CA SER A 32 19.16 2.14 10.96
C SER A 32 19.60 3.53 11.47
N VAL A 33 18.78 4.53 11.16
CA VAL A 33 19.05 5.97 11.35
C VAL A 33 19.30 6.38 12.81
N GLY A 34 18.75 5.66 13.79
CA GLY A 34 18.87 6.01 15.21
C GLY A 34 20.25 5.74 15.81
N ALA A 35 20.79 4.53 15.61
CA ALA A 35 22.06 4.10 16.20
C ALA A 35 23.28 4.76 15.53
N GLU A 36 23.21 4.97 14.23
CA GLU A 36 24.29 5.61 13.47
C GLU A 36 24.39 7.12 13.80
N ARG A 37 23.27 7.77 14.09
CA ARG A 37 23.21 9.18 14.49
C ARG A 37 23.80 9.44 15.87
N GLU A 38 23.49 8.61 16.87
CA GLU A 38 24.14 8.72 18.19
C GLU A 38 25.65 8.52 18.07
N GLY A 39 26.08 7.61 17.19
CA GLY A 39 27.48 7.45 16.81
C GLY A 39 28.10 8.71 16.21
N ILE A 40 27.42 9.36 15.27
CA ILE A 40 27.88 10.61 14.63
C ILE A 40 27.94 11.77 15.63
N ILE A 41 26.93 11.95 16.49
CA ILE A 41 26.92 13.00 17.53
C ILE A 41 28.06 12.77 18.53
N SER A 42 28.31 11.51 18.90
CA SER A 42 29.43 11.14 19.78
C SER A 42 30.79 11.44 19.15
N GLN A 43 30.98 11.08 17.88
CA GLN A 43 32.21 11.35 17.12
C GLN A 43 32.48 12.85 16.93
N ILE A 44 31.42 13.64 16.71
CA ILE A 44 31.51 15.10 16.67
C ILE A 44 32.01 15.64 18.03
N GLY A 45 31.47 15.15 19.14
CA GLY A 45 31.92 15.53 20.48
C GLY A 45 33.39 15.18 20.76
N GLN A 46 33.84 14.00 20.31
CA GLN A 46 35.24 13.59 20.42
C GLN A 46 36.17 14.48 19.58
N THR A 47 35.75 14.81 18.36
CA THR A 47 36.51 15.69 17.45
C THR A 47 36.63 17.11 18.01
N ASP A 48 35.59 17.64 18.65
CA ASP A 48 35.61 18.93 19.36
C ASP A 48 36.64 18.95 20.51
N GLU A 49 36.74 17.84 21.25
CA GLU A 49 37.69 17.69 22.35
C GLU A 49 39.14 17.59 21.86
N GLU A 50 39.36 16.84 20.77
CA GLU A 50 40.67 16.72 20.13
C GLU A 50 41.15 18.04 19.52
N LEU A 51 40.25 18.79 18.86
CA LEU A 51 40.53 20.13 18.35
C LEU A 51 40.89 21.10 19.49
N ALA A 52 40.19 21.03 20.62
CA ALA A 52 40.51 21.85 21.79
C ALA A 52 41.89 21.52 22.37
N LYS A 53 42.26 20.24 22.44
CA LYS A 53 43.59 19.78 22.89
C LYS A 53 44.71 20.19 21.92
N ALA A 54 44.49 20.06 20.61
CA ALA A 54 45.44 20.47 19.59
C ALA A 54 45.69 21.99 19.62
N LEU A 55 44.64 22.78 19.80
CA LEU A 55 44.74 24.24 19.90
C LEU A 55 45.48 24.67 21.18
N ALA A 56 45.23 23.99 22.30
CA ALA A 56 45.98 24.19 23.55
C ALA A 56 47.47 23.86 23.41
N GLY A 57 47.82 22.81 22.66
CA GLY A 57 49.20 22.45 22.33
C GLY A 57 49.90 23.47 21.41
N SER A 58 49.17 24.03 20.44
CA SER A 58 49.69 25.01 19.47
C SER A 58 50.08 26.36 20.11
N LYS A 59 49.49 26.71 21.27
CA LYS A 59 49.81 27.95 22.02
C LYS A 59 51.29 28.06 22.41
N ARG A 60 52.04 26.95 22.42
CA ARG A 60 53.47 26.91 22.76
C ARG A 60 54.40 27.16 21.55
N PHE A 61 53.89 27.11 20.32
CA PHE A 61 54.72 27.12 19.10
C PHE A 61 54.26 28.09 17.99
N ALA A 62 53.07 28.70 18.08
CA ALA A 62 52.51 29.59 17.07
C ALA A 62 52.61 31.10 17.45
N SER A 63 52.73 31.97 16.45
CA SER A 63 52.75 33.43 16.67
C SER A 63 51.39 33.96 17.14
N LYS A 64 51.37 35.06 17.92
CA LYS A 64 50.14 35.68 18.46
C LYS A 64 49.06 35.95 17.38
N GLY A 65 49.47 36.37 16.19
CA GLY A 65 48.57 36.62 15.06
C GLY A 65 47.92 35.34 14.52
N GLN A 66 48.72 34.28 14.34
CA GLN A 66 48.23 32.98 13.90
C GLN A 66 47.29 32.35 14.94
N LEU A 67 47.61 32.49 16.23
CA LEU A 67 46.75 32.03 17.32
C LEU A 67 45.40 32.77 17.32
N ASN A 68 45.37 34.07 17.06
CA ASN A 68 44.12 34.81 16.96
C ASN A 68 43.27 34.38 15.76
N THR A 69 43.89 34.15 14.59
CA THR A 69 43.18 33.63 13.40
C THR A 69 42.65 32.23 13.62
N LEU A 70 43.46 31.32 14.17
CA LEU A 70 43.05 29.95 14.51
C LEU A 70 41.89 29.93 15.53
N ASN A 71 41.95 30.80 16.54
CA ASN A 71 40.89 30.88 17.54
C ASN A 71 39.58 31.43 16.93
N GLY A 72 39.66 32.41 16.03
CA GLY A 72 38.49 32.91 15.29
C GLY A 72 37.87 31.85 14.37
N GLN A 73 38.70 31.08 13.65
CA GLN A 73 38.24 29.96 12.82
C GLN A 73 37.62 28.85 13.66
N LEU A 74 38.20 28.51 14.82
CA LEU A 74 37.64 27.52 15.74
C LEU A 74 36.27 27.98 16.26
N THR A 75 36.12 29.26 16.61
CA THR A 75 34.82 29.79 17.08
C THR A 75 33.77 29.76 15.98
N ALA A 76 34.13 30.11 14.74
CA ALA A 76 33.21 30.02 13.60
C ALA A 76 32.79 28.57 13.32
N LEU A 77 33.75 27.64 13.29
CA LEU A 77 33.49 26.23 13.04
C LEU A 77 32.58 25.62 14.13
N LYS A 78 32.77 26.00 15.40
CA LYS A 78 31.89 25.58 16.50
C LYS A 78 30.47 26.12 16.35
N ALA A 79 30.32 27.35 15.88
CA ALA A 79 28.99 27.93 15.64
C ALA A 79 28.27 27.22 14.49
N ASP A 80 28.97 26.90 13.40
CA ASP A 80 28.41 26.16 12.27
C ASP A 80 28.04 24.71 12.68
N LEU A 81 28.89 24.07 13.47
CA LEU A 81 28.66 22.72 14.00
C LEU A 81 27.43 22.65 14.92
N GLU A 82 27.26 23.61 15.82
CA GLU A 82 26.07 23.68 16.67
C GLU A 82 24.79 23.94 15.84
N LYS A 83 24.88 24.81 14.83
CA LYS A 83 23.77 25.05 13.90
C LYS A 83 23.38 23.79 13.13
N GLU A 84 24.36 22.99 12.70
CA GLU A 84 24.11 21.73 12.01
C GLU A 84 23.52 20.67 12.95
N LYS A 85 23.98 20.57 14.21
CA LYS A 85 23.37 19.73 15.25
C LYS A 85 21.92 20.11 15.51
N GLU A 86 21.61 21.41 15.61
CA GLU A 86 20.25 21.91 15.79
C GLU A 86 19.37 21.60 14.56
N GLY A 87 19.90 21.78 13.35
CA GLY A 87 19.22 21.40 12.12
C GLY A 87 18.90 19.91 12.05
N LEU A 88 19.84 19.06 12.47
CA LEU A 88 19.69 17.61 12.49
C LEU A 88 18.68 17.16 13.57
N LYS A 89 18.63 17.85 14.72
CA LYS A 89 17.56 17.67 15.73
C LYS A 89 16.19 18.11 15.21
N ALA A 90 16.11 19.17 14.41
CA ALA A 90 14.84 19.65 13.85
C ALA A 90 14.28 18.76 12.73
N LEU A 91 15.14 18.01 12.04
CA LEU A 91 14.76 17.07 10.98
C LEU A 91 14.27 15.71 11.53
N GLU A 92 14.72 15.31 12.71
CA GLU A 92 14.33 14.07 13.39
C GLU A 92 12.81 13.88 13.53
N PRO A 93 12.04 14.81 14.14
CA PRO A 93 10.60 14.63 14.27
C PRO A 93 9.88 14.61 12.91
N LYS A 94 10.47 15.24 11.88
CA LYS A 94 9.92 15.20 10.51
C LYS A 94 10.14 13.84 9.85
N LEU A 95 11.29 13.23 10.09
CA LEU A 95 11.61 11.90 9.59
C LEU A 95 10.74 10.85 10.29
N ASP A 96 10.63 10.91 11.62
CA ASP A 96 9.78 10.00 12.38
C ASP A 96 8.31 10.10 11.94
N GLN A 97 7.81 11.34 11.75
CA GLN A 97 6.46 11.54 11.23
C GLN A 97 6.30 11.01 9.81
N ALA A 98 7.30 11.17 8.94
CA ALA A 98 7.26 10.64 7.59
C ALA A 98 7.27 9.11 7.57
N GLN A 99 8.09 8.47 8.41
CA GLN A 99 8.12 7.01 8.57
C GLN A 99 6.78 6.48 9.06
N LYS A 100 6.22 7.07 10.12
CA LYS A 100 4.91 6.69 10.64
C LYS A 100 3.81 6.83 9.58
N ASN A 101 3.83 7.91 8.81
CA ASN A 101 2.87 8.12 7.72
C ASN A 101 3.01 7.07 6.61
N VAL A 102 4.23 6.59 6.34
CA VAL A 102 4.46 5.51 5.36
C VAL A 102 3.93 4.18 5.91
N GLU A 103 4.26 3.83 7.15
CA GLU A 103 3.76 2.62 7.82
C GLU A 103 2.21 2.58 7.84
N GLU A 104 1.57 3.71 8.18
CA GLU A 104 0.10 3.83 8.16
C GLU A 104 -0.45 3.61 6.74
N LYS A 105 0.14 4.23 5.72
CA LYS A 105 -0.29 4.07 4.32
C LYS A 105 -0.09 2.65 3.80
N GLU A 106 1.02 2.01 4.13
CA GLU A 106 1.28 0.61 3.79
C GLU A 106 0.26 -0.32 4.46
N GLY A 107 -0.07 -0.05 5.74
CA GLY A 107 -1.14 -0.75 6.46
C GLY A 107 -2.49 -0.65 5.74
N TYR A 108 -2.93 0.57 5.43
CA TYR A 108 -4.17 0.79 4.67
C TYR A 108 -4.17 0.11 3.31
N GLN A 109 -3.04 0.13 2.60
CA GLN A 109 -2.93 -0.51 1.29
C GLN A 109 -3.05 -2.03 1.40
N GLN A 110 -2.45 -2.64 2.43
CA GLN A 110 -2.54 -4.08 2.65
C GLN A 110 -3.95 -4.52 3.05
N GLU A 111 -4.64 -3.74 3.89
CA GLU A 111 -6.05 -3.95 4.23
C GLU A 111 -6.94 -3.90 2.99
N LEU A 112 -6.76 -2.87 2.16
CA LEU A 112 -7.53 -2.70 0.93
C LEU A 112 -7.29 -3.84 -0.06
N LYS A 113 -6.04 -4.29 -0.18
CA LYS A 113 -5.70 -5.46 -1.02
C LYS A 113 -6.41 -6.73 -0.53
N THR A 114 -6.40 -6.96 0.77
CA THR A 114 -7.04 -8.15 1.38
C THR A 114 -8.56 -8.11 1.18
N ALA A 115 -9.19 -6.97 1.44
CA ALA A 115 -10.62 -6.78 1.22
C ALA A 115 -11.02 -7.01 -0.24
N LYS A 116 -10.20 -6.52 -1.18
CA LYS A 116 -10.41 -6.75 -2.62
C LYS A 116 -10.33 -8.24 -2.97
N GLU A 117 -9.31 -8.96 -2.50
CA GLU A 117 -9.16 -10.40 -2.75
C GLU A 117 -10.36 -11.20 -2.20
N GLU A 118 -10.86 -10.85 -1.02
CA GLU A 118 -12.07 -11.46 -0.45
C GLU A 118 -13.32 -11.19 -1.29
N ASP A 119 -13.50 -9.97 -1.77
CA ASP A 119 -14.67 -9.60 -2.57
C ASP A 119 -14.63 -10.21 -3.98
N GLU A 120 -13.44 -10.33 -4.60
CA GLU A 120 -13.25 -11.10 -5.84
C GLU A 120 -13.63 -12.58 -5.66
N LEU A 121 -13.28 -13.16 -4.52
CA LEU A 121 -13.62 -14.54 -4.21
C LEU A 121 -15.14 -14.73 -4.03
N LYS A 122 -15.80 -13.85 -3.28
CA LYS A 122 -17.27 -13.86 -3.14
C LYS A 122 -17.97 -13.68 -4.49
N LEU A 123 -17.48 -12.80 -5.35
CA LEU A 123 -18.03 -12.59 -6.69
C LEU A 123 -17.92 -13.86 -7.53
N LYS A 124 -16.79 -14.56 -7.45
CA LYS A 124 -16.60 -15.83 -8.14
C LYS A 124 -17.57 -16.90 -7.63
N GLU A 125 -17.73 -17.04 -6.32
CA GLU A 125 -18.68 -17.98 -5.71
C GLU A 125 -20.12 -17.69 -6.14
N ILE A 126 -20.53 -16.41 -6.15
CA ILE A 126 -21.85 -16.00 -6.63
C ILE A 126 -22.05 -16.35 -8.11
N SER A 127 -21.02 -16.14 -8.95
CA SER A 127 -21.09 -16.46 -10.38
C SER A 127 -21.19 -17.97 -10.63
N GLU A 128 -20.46 -18.78 -9.88
CA GLU A 128 -20.53 -20.25 -9.98
C GLU A 128 -21.90 -20.74 -9.50
N ALA A 129 -22.37 -20.25 -8.35
CA ALA A 129 -23.70 -20.57 -7.83
C ALA A 129 -24.83 -20.16 -8.80
N TYR A 130 -24.68 -19.02 -9.50
CA TYR A 130 -25.61 -18.60 -10.55
C TYR A 130 -25.64 -19.61 -11.70
N GLY A 131 -24.48 -20.07 -12.18
CA GLY A 131 -24.41 -21.05 -13.26
C GLY A 131 -25.10 -22.37 -12.90
N ASP A 132 -24.84 -22.86 -11.69
CA ASP A 132 -25.48 -24.07 -11.17
C ASP A 132 -27.00 -23.89 -11.04
N MET A 133 -27.44 -22.79 -10.42
CA MET A 133 -28.86 -22.52 -10.20
C MET A 133 -29.63 -22.29 -11.51
N SER A 134 -29.02 -21.61 -12.48
CA SER A 134 -29.57 -21.45 -13.83
C SER A 134 -29.80 -22.81 -14.49
N SER A 135 -28.81 -23.70 -14.44
CA SER A 135 -28.93 -25.05 -15.00
C SER A 135 -30.03 -25.89 -14.35
N GLN A 136 -30.15 -25.81 -13.02
CA GLN A 136 -31.17 -26.52 -12.24
C GLN A 136 -32.57 -25.99 -12.56
N SER A 137 -32.72 -24.67 -12.69
CA SER A 137 -33.99 -24.03 -13.00
C SER A 137 -34.49 -24.38 -14.41
N VAL A 138 -33.60 -24.44 -15.40
CA VAL A 138 -33.95 -24.94 -16.75
C VAL A 138 -34.42 -26.40 -16.70
N ALA A 139 -33.75 -27.25 -15.90
CA ALA A 139 -34.18 -28.63 -15.73
C ALA A 139 -35.55 -28.74 -15.06
N LEU A 140 -35.83 -27.91 -14.05
CA LEU A 140 -37.14 -27.85 -13.38
C LEU A 140 -38.25 -27.38 -14.33
N GLU A 141 -38.00 -26.38 -15.18
CA GLU A 141 -38.96 -25.97 -16.20
C GLU A 141 -39.29 -27.11 -17.18
N GLN A 142 -38.28 -27.85 -17.64
CA GLN A 142 -38.49 -28.99 -18.54
C GLN A 142 -39.30 -30.11 -17.87
N GLN A 143 -39.04 -30.38 -16.59
CA GLN A 143 -39.81 -31.34 -15.79
C GLN A 143 -41.25 -30.88 -15.58
N LEU A 144 -41.47 -29.57 -15.35
CA LEU A 144 -42.80 -28.99 -15.20
C LEU A 144 -43.59 -29.09 -16.51
N ALA A 145 -42.98 -28.72 -17.64
CA ALA A 145 -43.59 -28.84 -18.96
C ALA A 145 -43.96 -30.29 -19.29
N SER A 146 -43.09 -31.23 -18.96
CA SER A 146 -43.35 -32.67 -19.11
C SER A 146 -44.50 -33.15 -18.23
N SER A 147 -44.57 -32.68 -16.98
CA SER A 147 -45.63 -33.02 -16.04
C SER A 147 -46.99 -32.48 -16.50
N LEU A 148 -47.05 -31.24 -16.97
CA LEU A 148 -48.27 -30.65 -17.54
C LEU A 148 -48.75 -31.45 -18.75
N LYS A 149 -47.84 -31.81 -19.67
CA LYS A 149 -48.17 -32.64 -20.84
C LYS A 149 -48.73 -34.01 -20.45
N ASN A 150 -48.15 -34.66 -19.44
CA ASN A 150 -48.65 -35.95 -18.95
C ASN A 150 -50.03 -35.81 -18.30
N LEU A 151 -50.24 -34.72 -17.56
CA LEU A 151 -51.53 -34.42 -16.93
C LEU A 151 -52.61 -34.16 -17.98
N ASP A 152 -52.29 -33.42 -19.05
CA ASP A 152 -53.18 -33.23 -20.20
C ASP A 152 -53.53 -34.55 -20.90
N ALA A 153 -52.57 -35.46 -21.07
CA ALA A 153 -52.84 -36.79 -21.63
C ALA A 153 -53.79 -37.59 -20.73
N ILE A 154 -53.57 -37.61 -19.41
CA ILE A 154 -54.47 -38.25 -18.43
C ILE A 154 -55.89 -37.67 -18.50
N MET A 155 -56.02 -36.35 -18.61
CA MET A 155 -57.32 -35.68 -18.70
C MET A 155 -58.09 -35.96 -20.00
N ASN A 156 -57.38 -36.27 -21.09
CA ASN A 156 -57.98 -36.50 -22.40
C ASN A 156 -58.21 -37.99 -22.71
N ASP A 157 -57.32 -38.88 -22.26
CA ASP A 157 -57.29 -40.28 -22.69
C ASP A 157 -58.02 -41.22 -21.71
N LEU A 158 -58.26 -40.80 -20.47
CA LEU A 158 -58.95 -41.61 -19.47
C LEU A 158 -60.40 -41.18 -19.28
N GLN A 159 -61.28 -42.18 -19.09
CA GLN A 159 -62.63 -41.94 -18.59
C GLN A 159 -62.57 -41.60 -17.10
N LEU A 160 -62.40 -40.31 -16.81
CA LEU A 160 -62.38 -39.76 -15.46
C LEU A 160 -63.81 -39.46 -14.97
N THR A 161 -64.03 -39.60 -13.68
CA THR A 161 -65.25 -39.06 -13.04
C THR A 161 -65.21 -37.53 -13.04
N ALA A 162 -66.36 -36.89 -12.83
CA ALA A 162 -66.45 -35.43 -12.74
C ALA A 162 -65.53 -34.86 -11.64
N ASP A 163 -65.49 -35.51 -10.48
CA ASP A 163 -64.65 -35.09 -9.35
C ASP A 163 -63.15 -35.24 -9.65
N GLN A 164 -62.74 -36.35 -10.28
CA GLN A 164 -61.35 -36.57 -10.69
C GLN A 164 -60.88 -35.52 -11.71
N ARG A 165 -61.75 -35.19 -12.67
CA ARG A 165 -61.47 -34.16 -13.67
C ARG A 165 -61.33 -32.78 -13.03
N ALA A 166 -62.18 -32.44 -12.05
CA ALA A 166 -62.09 -31.17 -11.32
C ALA A 166 -60.75 -31.03 -10.57
N VAL A 167 -60.33 -32.07 -9.84
CA VAL A 167 -59.05 -32.06 -9.10
C VAL A 167 -57.85 -31.95 -10.04
N LEU A 168 -57.85 -32.69 -11.15
CA LEU A 168 -56.76 -32.61 -12.12
C LEU A 168 -56.70 -31.24 -12.81
N GLN A 169 -57.85 -30.62 -13.10
CA GLN A 169 -57.91 -29.27 -13.64
C GLN A 169 -57.31 -28.24 -12.66
N GLU A 170 -57.63 -28.36 -11.38
CA GLU A 170 -57.07 -27.50 -10.33
C GLU A 170 -55.56 -27.68 -10.18
N LEU A 171 -55.08 -28.93 -10.22
CA LEU A 171 -53.65 -29.24 -10.22
C LEU A 171 -52.93 -28.66 -11.45
N SER A 172 -53.52 -28.78 -12.65
CA SER A 172 -52.98 -28.19 -13.88
C SER A 172 -52.85 -26.67 -13.79
N ASN A 173 -53.89 -26.01 -13.27
CA ASN A 173 -53.88 -24.56 -13.04
C ASN A 173 -52.81 -24.16 -12.01
N SER A 174 -52.67 -24.92 -10.92
CA SER A 174 -51.67 -24.66 -9.87
C SER A 174 -50.24 -24.83 -10.40
N LEU A 175 -49.97 -25.89 -11.16
CA LEU A 175 -48.69 -26.13 -11.81
C LEU A 175 -48.36 -25.05 -12.86
N SER A 176 -49.35 -24.63 -13.64
CA SER A 176 -49.19 -23.54 -14.61
C SER A 176 -48.85 -22.20 -13.92
N ASN A 177 -49.54 -21.88 -12.82
CA ASN A 177 -49.23 -20.69 -12.03
C ASN A 177 -47.83 -20.76 -11.42
N SER A 178 -47.46 -21.91 -10.86
CA SER A 178 -46.12 -22.13 -10.29
C SER A 178 -45.02 -21.99 -11.36
N GLY A 179 -45.28 -22.46 -12.58
CA GLY A 179 -44.39 -22.28 -13.72
C GLY A 179 -44.28 -20.85 -14.22
N SER A 180 -45.32 -20.03 -14.05
CA SER A 180 -45.22 -18.58 -14.30
C SER A 180 -44.29 -17.93 -13.30
N VAL A 181 -44.50 -18.19 -12.01
CA VAL A 181 -43.68 -17.62 -10.93
C VAL A 181 -42.21 -18.03 -11.05
N LEU A 182 -41.94 -19.29 -11.41
CA LEU A 182 -40.58 -19.77 -11.65
C LEU A 182 -39.89 -18.99 -12.79
N ARG A 183 -40.61 -18.74 -13.88
CA ARG A 183 -40.10 -17.95 -15.01
C ARG A 183 -39.81 -16.51 -14.64
N ASP A 184 -40.73 -15.88 -13.89
CA ASP A 184 -40.53 -14.51 -13.44
C ASP A 184 -39.28 -14.41 -12.55
N LEU A 185 -39.10 -15.36 -11.63
CA LEU A 185 -37.92 -15.43 -10.77
C LEU A 185 -36.62 -15.65 -11.56
N LEU A 186 -36.66 -16.51 -12.59
CA LEU A 186 -35.53 -16.72 -13.49
C LEU A 186 -35.12 -15.44 -14.21
N MET A 187 -36.09 -14.69 -14.73
CA MET A 187 -35.83 -13.41 -15.40
C MET A 187 -35.24 -12.36 -14.46
N GLU A 188 -35.73 -12.29 -13.21
CA GLU A 188 -35.14 -11.41 -12.20
C GLU A 188 -33.69 -11.80 -11.88
N TYR A 189 -33.44 -13.10 -11.74
CA TYR A 189 -32.11 -13.63 -11.45
C TYR A 189 -31.12 -13.34 -12.58
N ASP A 190 -31.54 -13.52 -13.83
CA ASP A 190 -30.75 -13.17 -15.02
C ASP A 190 -30.43 -11.68 -15.07
N SER A 191 -31.42 -10.82 -14.79
CA SER A 191 -31.22 -9.37 -14.75
C SER A 191 -30.23 -8.93 -13.67
N ILE A 192 -30.29 -9.56 -12.48
CA ILE A 192 -29.33 -9.31 -11.41
C ILE A 192 -27.92 -9.72 -11.84
N ASN A 193 -27.78 -10.88 -12.48
CA ASN A 193 -26.49 -11.38 -12.94
C ASN A 193 -25.86 -10.47 -14.01
N GLU A 194 -26.65 -9.99 -14.98
CA GLU A 194 -26.19 -8.99 -15.95
C GLU A 194 -25.71 -7.70 -15.27
N ARG A 195 -26.44 -7.24 -14.24
CA ARG A 195 -26.06 -6.05 -13.48
C ARG A 195 -24.77 -6.24 -12.70
N ILE A 196 -24.55 -7.43 -12.11
CA ILE A 196 -23.29 -7.78 -11.45
C ILE A 196 -22.14 -7.73 -12.46
N GLY A 197 -22.30 -8.37 -13.63
CA GLY A 197 -21.28 -8.34 -14.68
C GLY A 197 -20.94 -6.91 -15.14
N ASN A 198 -21.93 -6.05 -15.30
CA ASN A 198 -21.71 -4.64 -15.64
C ASN A 198 -20.95 -3.87 -14.55
N LEU A 199 -21.28 -4.10 -13.27
CA LEU A 199 -20.58 -3.48 -12.15
C LEU A 199 -19.12 -3.93 -12.07
N GLN A 200 -18.84 -5.21 -12.36
CA GLN A 200 -17.46 -5.72 -12.42
C GLN A 200 -16.64 -5.03 -13.52
N LEU A 201 -17.23 -4.80 -14.69
CA LEU A 201 -16.57 -4.05 -15.76
C LEU A 201 -16.29 -2.60 -15.35
N GLN A 202 -17.27 -1.92 -14.77
CA GLN A 202 -17.09 -0.55 -14.27
C GLN A 202 -16.01 -0.45 -13.19
N LEU A 203 -15.96 -1.43 -12.28
CA LEU A 203 -14.91 -1.50 -11.25
C LEU A 203 -13.53 -1.62 -11.90
N LYS A 204 -13.39 -2.52 -12.88
CA LYS A 204 -12.14 -2.69 -13.63
C LYS A 204 -11.71 -1.40 -14.34
N ASP A 205 -12.64 -0.73 -15.01
CA ASP A 205 -12.35 0.54 -15.70
C ASP A 205 -11.89 1.62 -14.71
N LEU A 206 -12.54 1.71 -13.55
CA LEU A 206 -12.18 2.64 -12.48
C LEU A 206 -10.79 2.34 -11.90
N GLU A 207 -10.44 1.07 -11.75
CA GLU A 207 -9.10 0.65 -11.33
C GLU A 207 -8.03 1.07 -12.34
N GLU A 208 -8.28 0.86 -13.64
CA GLU A 208 -7.37 1.31 -14.70
C GLU A 208 -7.22 2.84 -14.73
N GLU A 209 -8.30 3.59 -14.53
CA GLU A 209 -8.25 5.05 -14.42
C GLU A 209 -7.47 5.51 -13.17
N TYR A 210 -7.68 4.85 -12.04
CA TYR A 210 -6.96 5.14 -10.81
C TYR A 210 -5.45 4.91 -10.98
N THR A 211 -5.06 3.78 -11.58
CA THR A 211 -3.65 3.50 -11.88
C THR A 211 -3.04 4.60 -12.75
N LYS A 212 -3.71 4.99 -13.84
CA LYS A 212 -3.24 6.09 -14.71
C LYS A 212 -3.11 7.42 -13.95
N LEU A 213 -4.02 7.71 -13.02
CA LEU A 213 -3.98 8.94 -12.22
C LEU A 213 -2.78 8.93 -11.26
N VAL A 214 -2.52 7.79 -10.63
CA VAL A 214 -1.37 7.60 -9.74
C VAL A 214 -0.06 7.75 -10.50
N GLU A 215 0.08 7.13 -11.68
CA GLU A 215 1.26 7.27 -12.55
C GLU A 215 1.53 8.74 -12.90
N ARG A 216 0.49 9.48 -13.32
CA ARG A 216 0.59 10.92 -13.63
C ARG A 216 1.00 11.77 -12.42
N GLN A 217 0.57 11.41 -11.21
CA GLN A 217 0.91 12.15 -9.99
C GLN A 217 2.32 11.82 -9.49
N LEU A 218 2.82 10.62 -9.78
CA LEU A 218 4.18 10.19 -9.44
C LEU A 218 5.24 10.66 -10.44
N GLY A 219 4.84 11.31 -11.54
CA GLY A 219 5.73 11.99 -12.46
C GLY A 219 6.38 11.08 -13.52
N GLU A 220 5.68 10.02 -13.94
CA GLU A 220 5.91 9.39 -15.24
C GLU A 220 5.05 10.05 -16.33
#